data_AF-A0A9D4W8I1-F1
#
_entry.id   AF-A0A9D4W8I1-F1
#
_cell.length_a   1.000
_cell.length_b   1.000
_cell.length_c   1.000
_cell.angle_alpha   90.00
_cell.angle_beta   90.00
_cell.angle_gamma   90.00
#
_symmetry.space_group_name_H-M   'P 1'
#
loop_
_entity.id
_entity.type
_entity.pdbx_description
1 polymer ?
#
loop_
_entity_poly.entity_id
_entity_poly.type
_entity_poly.pdbx_seq_one_letter_code
_entity_poly.pdbx_strand_id
1 'polypeptide(L)'
;MEEGVKRWVVDISKWDPLPRQFSFALSLLPPQQHSSVTRFFKTQDQKRALISRMLQYALLHDLIKINNPFLFTIKTTSQGKPFLDIQDYDKLGITFPNFNFNVSHHGDYVAIASEPLCLVGIDIVSFDIPQGETVADFIHSFESYFSSLEWYNILNAPTSNHVLIQFYRYKYIFFITDACSWFKML
;
A
#
# COMPACT_ATOMS: atom_id res chain seq x y z
N MET A 1 -20.94 -0.59 -10.72
CA MET A 1 -19.56 -0.84 -11.22
C MET A 1 -18.60 -0.94 -10.02
N GLU A 2 -19.01 -1.66 -8.96
CA GLU A 2 -18.21 -1.84 -7.73
C GLU A 2 -17.43 -3.16 -7.73
N GLU A 3 -17.76 -4.07 -8.66
CA GLU A 3 -16.99 -5.29 -8.87
C GLU A 3 -15.58 -4.93 -9.34
N GLY A 4 -14.55 -5.39 -8.62
CA GLY A 4 -13.15 -5.07 -8.90
C GLY A 4 -12.56 -3.95 -8.04
N VAL A 5 -13.38 -3.13 -7.38
CA VAL A 5 -12.92 -2.06 -6.48
C VAL A 5 -12.71 -2.63 -5.08
N LYS A 6 -11.46 -2.65 -4.61
CA LYS A 6 -11.12 -3.07 -3.24
C LYS A 6 -10.22 -2.04 -2.57
N ARG A 7 -10.40 -1.88 -1.27
CA ARG A 7 -9.61 -1.02 -0.37
C ARG A 7 -9.43 -1.77 0.94
N TRP A 8 -8.31 -2.46 1.09
CA TRP A 8 -8.04 -3.24 2.30
C TRP A 8 -6.82 -2.70 3.01
N VAL A 9 -6.90 -2.74 4.34
CA VAL A 9 -5.81 -2.36 5.24
C VAL A 9 -5.72 -3.43 6.31
N VAL A 10 -4.49 -3.85 6.61
CA VAL A 10 -4.18 -4.80 7.68
C VAL A 10 -3.32 -4.08 8.71
N ASP A 11 -3.80 -4.07 9.95
CA ASP A 11 -3.04 -3.68 11.14
C ASP A 11 -2.20 -4.88 11.61
N ILE A 12 -0.88 -4.73 11.60
CA ILE A 12 0.10 -5.74 12.01
C ILE A 12 0.78 -5.40 13.35
N SER A 13 0.29 -4.39 14.08
CA SER A 13 0.85 -3.93 15.37
C SER A 13 0.91 -5.04 16.41
N LYS A 14 -0.13 -5.86 16.47
CA LYS A 14 -0.27 -6.99 17.41
C LYS A 14 0.21 -8.32 16.86
N TRP A 15 0.63 -8.36 15.59
CA TRP A 15 1.08 -9.60 14.98
C TRP A 15 2.55 -9.86 15.32
N ASP A 16 2.80 -10.73 16.28
CA ASP A 16 4.15 -11.15 16.66
C ASP A 16 4.32 -12.67 16.45
N PRO A 17 4.53 -13.12 15.21
CA PRO A 17 4.58 -14.54 14.90
C PRO A 17 5.86 -15.19 15.41
N LEU A 18 5.73 -16.38 16.00
CA LEU A 18 6.87 -17.28 16.20
C LEU A 18 7.50 -17.63 14.84
N PRO A 19 8.80 -17.96 14.77
CA PRO A 19 9.48 -18.29 13.50
C PRO A 19 8.73 -19.35 12.67
N ARG A 20 8.21 -20.40 13.33
CA ARG A 20 7.40 -21.45 12.70
C ARG A 20 6.06 -20.95 12.13
N GLN A 21 5.41 -19.99 12.79
CA GLN A 21 4.17 -19.37 12.29
C GLN A 21 4.47 -18.46 11.10
N PHE A 22 5.58 -17.72 11.14
CA PHE A 22 6.03 -16.92 10.01
C PHE A 22 6.38 -17.79 8.80
N SER A 23 7.15 -18.87 8.99
CA SER A 23 7.47 -19.82 7.92
C SER A 23 6.23 -20.50 7.34
N PHE A 24 5.25 -20.85 8.18
CA PHE A 24 3.97 -21.38 7.72
C PHE A 24 3.23 -20.36 6.86
N ALA A 25 3.09 -19.11 7.31
CA ALA A 25 2.45 -18.06 6.52
C ALA A 25 3.20 -17.81 5.19
N LEU A 26 4.53 -17.82 5.21
CA LEU A 26 5.36 -17.70 4.00
C LEU A 26 5.13 -18.87 3.03
N SER A 27 4.95 -20.09 3.53
CA SER A 27 4.69 -21.27 2.69
C SER A 27 3.33 -21.24 1.97
N LEU A 28 2.42 -20.35 2.37
CA LEU A 28 1.17 -20.12 1.64
C LEU A 28 1.39 -19.33 0.34
N LEU A 29 2.55 -18.68 0.18
CA LEU A 29 2.93 -17.99 -1.05
C LEU A 29 3.71 -18.92 -1.99
N PRO A 30 3.66 -18.69 -3.32
CA PRO A 30 4.51 -19.40 -4.26
C PRO A 30 5.99 -19.25 -3.92
N PRO A 31 6.81 -20.32 -4.05
CA PRO A 31 8.24 -20.29 -3.72
C PRO A 31 9.01 -19.14 -4.38
N GLN A 32 8.63 -18.75 -5.60
CA GLN A 32 9.26 -17.67 -6.35
C GLN A 32 9.11 -16.30 -5.67
N GLN A 33 8.07 -16.13 -4.83
CA GLN A 33 7.82 -14.88 -4.10
C GLN A 33 8.58 -14.82 -2.77
N HIS A 34 9.14 -15.93 -2.28
CA HIS A 34 9.74 -16.01 -0.94
C HIS A 34 10.92 -15.05 -0.78
N SER A 35 11.78 -14.95 -1.79
CA SER A 35 12.94 -14.03 -1.78
C SER A 35 12.53 -12.56 -1.67
N SER A 36 11.33 -12.19 -2.15
CA SER A 36 10.82 -10.83 -2.01
C SER A 36 10.48 -10.45 -0.57
N VAL A 37 10.30 -11.45 0.30
CA VAL A 37 10.04 -11.32 1.73
C VAL A 37 11.33 -11.52 2.53
N THR A 38 12.08 -12.59 2.28
CA THR A 38 13.22 -13.00 3.11
C THR A 38 14.49 -12.16 2.90
N ARG A 39 14.57 -11.38 1.81
CA ARG A 39 15.69 -10.46 1.56
C ARG A 39 15.82 -9.33 2.58
N PHE A 40 14.75 -9.00 3.30
CA PHE A 40 14.78 -7.92 4.28
C PHE A 40 15.49 -8.37 5.55
N PHE A 41 16.34 -7.50 6.10
CA PHE A 41 17.08 -7.78 7.34
C PHE A 41 16.20 -7.66 8.59
N LYS A 42 15.36 -6.63 8.67
CA LYS A 42 14.52 -6.37 9.85
C LYS A 42 13.24 -7.21 9.79
N THR A 43 12.89 -7.86 10.89
CA THR A 43 11.67 -8.67 11.02
C THR A 43 10.40 -7.86 10.72
N GLN A 44 10.33 -6.58 11.10
CA GLN A 44 9.17 -5.75 10.78
C GLN A 44 9.00 -5.51 9.28
N ASP A 45 10.11 -5.37 8.53
CA ASP A 45 10.07 -5.25 7.08
C ASP A 45 9.68 -6.58 6.43
N GLN A 46 10.19 -7.71 6.95
CA GLN A 46 9.77 -9.04 6.52
C GLN A 46 8.26 -9.27 6.74
N LYS A 47 7.72 -8.86 7.90
CA LYS A 47 6.28 -8.91 8.20
C LYS A 47 5.47 -8.10 7.19
N ARG A 48 5.85 -6.84 6.95
CA ARG A 48 5.17 -5.98 5.96
C ARG A 48 5.22 -6.56 4.56
N ALA A 49 6.37 -7.07 4.15
CA ALA A 49 6.54 -7.71 2.84
C ALA A 49 5.69 -8.97 2.70
N LEU A 50 5.61 -9.81 3.74
CA LEU A 50 4.78 -11.01 3.73
C LEU A 50 3.30 -10.66 3.56
N ILE A 51 2.79 -9.76 4.41
CA ILE A 51 1.38 -9.34 4.38
C ILE A 51 1.04 -8.62 3.08
N SER A 52 1.96 -7.80 2.54
CA SER A 52 1.79 -7.16 1.25
C SER A 52 1.57 -8.18 0.14
N ARG A 53 2.37 -9.26 0.11
CA ARG A 53 2.18 -10.35 -0.87
C ARG A 53 0.89 -11.12 -0.62
N MET A 54 0.59 -11.48 0.62
CA MET A 54 -0.64 -12.20 0.96
C MET A 54 -1.90 -11.40 0.56
N LEU A 55 -1.90 -10.08 0.75
CA LEU A 55 -2.99 -9.21 0.32
C LEU A 55 -3.18 -9.23 -1.20
N GLN A 56 -2.11 -9.27 -1.98
CA GLN A 56 -2.20 -9.36 -3.44
C GLN A 56 -2.83 -10.68 -3.88
N TYR A 57 -2.45 -11.81 -3.27
CA TYR A 57 -3.05 -13.11 -3.57
C TYR A 57 -4.49 -13.22 -3.07
N ALA A 58 -4.79 -12.68 -1.88
CA ALA A 58 -6.15 -12.62 -1.35
C ALA A 58 -7.07 -11.78 -2.25
N LEU A 59 -6.58 -10.67 -2.80
CA LEU A 59 -7.31 -9.81 -3.72
C LEU A 59 -7.72 -10.56 -4.98
N LEU A 60 -6.76 -11.26 -5.60
CA LEU A 60 -7.00 -12.02 -6.81
C LEU A 60 -7.94 -13.21 -6.54
N HIS A 61 -7.80 -13.89 -5.42
CA HIS A 61 -8.70 -14.97 -5.03
C HIS A 61 -10.15 -14.48 -4.83
N ASP A 62 -10.34 -13.33 -4.16
CA ASP A 62 -11.66 -12.72 -3.94
C ASP A 62 -12.35 -12.31 -5.25
N LEU A 63 -11.59 -11.74 -6.19
CA LEU A 63 -12.14 -11.23 -7.44
C LEU A 63 -12.43 -12.31 -8.49
N ILE A 64 -11.60 -13.35 -8.55
CA ILE A 64 -11.64 -14.32 -9.65
C ILE A 64 -12.45 -15.57 -9.27
N LYS A 65 -12.76 -15.79 -7.97
CA LYS A 65 -13.56 -16.93 -7.49
C LYS A 65 -13.07 -18.30 -8.01
N ILE A 66 -11.78 -18.42 -8.34
CA ILE A 66 -11.17 -19.68 -8.80
C ILE A 66 -10.63 -20.44 -7.59
N ASN A 67 -10.95 -21.73 -7.51
CA ASN A 67 -10.52 -22.65 -6.45
C ASN A 67 -9.00 -22.96 -6.43
N ASN A 68 -8.19 -22.28 -7.24
CA ASN A 68 -6.74 -22.46 -7.30
C ASN A 68 -6.02 -21.09 -7.23
N PRO A 69 -5.49 -20.71 -6.06
CA PRO A 69 -4.84 -19.41 -5.83
C PRO A 69 -3.46 -19.27 -6.49
N PHE A 70 -2.97 -20.29 -7.20
CA PHE A 70 -1.62 -20.30 -7.80
C PHE A 70 -1.63 -20.34 -9.32
N LEU A 71 -2.80 -20.18 -9.94
CA LEU A 71 -2.93 -20.18 -11.40
C LEU A 71 -2.45 -18.87 -12.03
N PHE A 72 -2.21 -17.83 -11.23
CA PHE A 72 -1.82 -16.50 -11.68
C PHE A 72 -0.41 -16.12 -11.21
N THR A 73 0.30 -15.36 -12.06
CA THR A 73 1.65 -14.87 -11.77
C THR A 73 1.65 -13.36 -11.57
N ILE A 74 2.00 -12.94 -10.35
CA ILE A 74 2.25 -11.53 -10.07
C ILE A 74 3.69 -11.20 -10.44
N LYS A 75 3.84 -10.29 -11.40
CA LYS A 75 5.13 -9.75 -11.83
C LYS A 75 5.36 -8.38 -11.23
N THR A 76 6.60 -7.90 -11.31
CA THR A 76 6.96 -6.53 -10.91
C THR A 76 7.52 -5.77 -12.10
N THR A 77 7.17 -4.50 -12.23
CA THR A 77 7.81 -3.61 -13.20
C THR A 77 9.29 -3.40 -12.85
N SER A 78 10.05 -2.75 -13.74
CA SER A 78 11.43 -2.33 -13.46
C SER A 78 11.55 -1.41 -12.24
N GLN A 79 10.49 -0.69 -11.90
CA GLN A 79 10.37 0.18 -10.73
C GLN A 79 9.76 -0.55 -9.51
N GLY A 80 9.55 -1.86 -9.59
CA GLY A 80 9.07 -2.68 -8.47
C GLY A 80 7.55 -2.69 -8.25
N LYS A 81 6.74 -2.01 -9.07
CA LYS A 81 5.27 -2.02 -8.95
C LYS A 81 4.73 -3.42 -9.32
N PRO A 82 3.97 -4.10 -8.44
CA PRO A 82 3.38 -5.38 -8.78
C PRO A 82 2.23 -5.22 -9.80
N PHE A 83 2.08 -6.19 -10.70
CA PHE A 83 0.99 -6.25 -11.67
C PHE A 83 0.65 -7.71 -12.02
N LEU A 84 -0.59 -7.94 -12.47
CA LEU A 84 -1.05 -9.23 -12.98
C LEU A 84 -0.63 -9.40 -14.45
N ASP A 85 -0.11 -10.56 -14.84
CA ASP A 85 0.35 -10.82 -16.21
C ASP A 85 -0.82 -10.91 -17.22
N ILE A 86 -0.64 -10.37 -18.43
CA ILE A 86 -1.67 -10.29 -19.48
C ILE A 86 -2.17 -11.69 -19.88
N GLN A 87 -1.29 -12.68 -19.90
CA GLN A 87 -1.67 -14.07 -20.21
C GLN A 87 -2.68 -14.65 -19.22
N ASP A 88 -2.74 -14.11 -18.02
CA ASP A 88 -3.70 -14.54 -17.01
C ASP A 88 -5.06 -13.83 -17.22
N TYR A 89 -5.10 -12.56 -17.65
CA TYR A 89 -6.36 -11.85 -17.93
C TYR A 89 -7.30 -12.62 -18.86
N ASP A 90 -6.76 -13.08 -19.99
CA ASP A 90 -7.53 -13.77 -21.02
C ASP A 90 -8.04 -15.13 -20.53
N LYS A 91 -7.24 -15.84 -19.73
CA LYS A 91 -7.59 -17.17 -19.16
C LYS A 91 -8.62 -17.06 -18.05
N LEU A 92 -8.61 -15.95 -17.32
CA LEU A 92 -9.42 -15.75 -16.13
C LEU A 92 -10.82 -15.18 -16.47
N GLY A 93 -11.08 -14.86 -17.75
CA GLY A 93 -12.38 -14.31 -18.17
C GLY A 93 -12.72 -13.02 -17.43
N ILE A 94 -11.70 -12.26 -17.00
CA ILE A 94 -11.88 -11.08 -16.17
C ILE A 94 -12.63 -10.02 -16.98
N THR A 95 -13.78 -9.58 -16.48
CA THR A 95 -14.60 -8.53 -17.10
C THR A 95 -14.11 -7.11 -16.76
N PHE A 96 -12.85 -6.98 -16.32
CA PHE A 96 -12.22 -5.74 -15.87
C PHE A 96 -11.14 -5.34 -16.90
N PRO A 97 -11.49 -4.47 -17.86
CA PRO A 97 -10.66 -4.22 -19.04
C PRO A 97 -9.31 -3.58 -18.74
N ASN A 98 -9.16 -2.92 -17.58
CA ASN A 98 -7.89 -2.36 -17.12
C ASN A 98 -7.72 -2.59 -15.61
N PHE A 99 -7.94 -3.84 -15.18
CA PHE A 99 -7.70 -4.18 -13.78
C PHE A 99 -6.27 -3.80 -13.38
N ASN A 100 -6.14 -3.16 -12.24
CA ASN A 100 -4.83 -2.89 -11.66
C ASN A 100 -4.97 -2.72 -10.15
N PHE A 101 -3.85 -2.90 -9.46
CA PHE A 101 -3.78 -2.73 -8.03
C PHE A 101 -2.48 -2.05 -7.62
N ASN A 102 -2.48 -1.51 -6.41
CA ASN A 102 -1.30 -0.94 -5.80
C ASN A 102 -1.29 -1.26 -4.31
N VAL A 103 -0.09 -1.36 -3.76
CA VAL A 103 0.16 -1.69 -2.35
C VAL A 103 1.06 -0.63 -1.74
N SER A 104 0.83 -0.31 -0.48
CA SER A 104 1.75 0.50 0.33
C SER A 104 1.79 -0.03 1.76
N HIS A 105 2.87 0.27 2.48
CA HIS A 105 3.05 -0.14 3.86
C HIS A 105 3.89 0.89 4.62
N HIS A 106 3.48 1.21 5.84
CA HIS A 106 4.27 2.04 6.74
C HIS A 106 3.86 1.80 8.18
N GLY A 107 4.83 1.87 9.09
CA GLY A 107 4.61 1.53 10.50
C GLY A 107 3.96 0.15 10.62
N ASP A 108 2.80 0.13 11.28
CA ASP A 108 2.02 -1.08 11.55
C ASP A 108 0.93 -1.38 10.53
N TYR A 109 0.91 -0.70 9.39
CA TYR A 109 -0.14 -0.87 8.40
C TYR A 109 0.41 -1.36 7.06
N VAL A 110 -0.36 -2.25 6.43
CA VAL A 110 -0.17 -2.69 5.04
C VAL A 110 -1.49 -2.56 4.31
N ALA A 111 -1.50 -1.84 3.18
CA ALA A 111 -2.69 -1.54 2.43
C ALA A 111 -2.60 -2.02 0.98
N ILE A 112 -3.76 -2.34 0.40
CA ILE A 112 -3.93 -2.64 -1.02
C ILE A 112 -5.19 -1.94 -1.55
N ALA A 113 -5.08 -1.39 -2.76
CA ALA A 113 -6.19 -0.82 -3.49
C ALA A 113 -6.23 -1.42 -4.90
N SER A 114 -7.43 -1.67 -5.44
CA SER A 114 -7.64 -2.14 -6.81
C SER A 114 -8.72 -1.37 -7.54
N GLU A 115 -8.59 -1.28 -8.86
CA GLU A 115 -9.54 -0.65 -9.76
C GLU A 115 -9.74 -1.52 -11.01
N PRO A 116 -10.98 -1.69 -11.52
CA PRO A 116 -11.24 -2.49 -12.71
C PRO A 116 -10.98 -1.74 -14.03
N LEU A 117 -10.89 -0.41 -13.98
CA LEU A 117 -10.75 0.45 -15.15
C LEU A 117 -9.77 1.61 -14.92
N CYS A 118 -9.94 2.38 -13.84
CA CYS A 118 -9.11 3.55 -13.53
C CYS A 118 -7.73 3.14 -13.00
N LEU A 119 -6.72 4.02 -13.10
CA LEU A 119 -5.41 3.74 -12.50
C LEU A 119 -5.45 3.96 -10.98
N VAL A 120 -4.91 3.01 -10.22
CA VAL A 120 -4.88 3.11 -8.76
C VAL A 120 -3.46 3.22 -8.23
N GLY A 121 -3.31 4.11 -7.26
CA GLY A 121 -2.18 4.28 -6.36
C GLY A 121 -2.69 4.37 -4.92
N ILE A 122 -1.93 3.82 -3.99
CA ILE A 122 -2.17 3.99 -2.57
C ILE A 122 -0.84 4.25 -1.92
N ASP A 123 -0.80 5.25 -1.04
CA ASP A 123 0.31 5.43 -0.15
C ASP A 123 -0.19 5.62 1.28
N ILE A 124 0.41 4.88 2.21
CA ILE A 124 0.10 4.95 3.63
C ILE A 124 1.35 5.34 4.39
N VAL A 125 1.20 6.25 5.34
CA VAL A 125 2.29 6.75 6.15
C VAL A 125 1.83 6.89 7.60
N SER A 126 2.71 6.52 8.53
CA SER A 126 2.57 6.81 9.95
C SER A 126 3.31 8.11 10.20
N PHE A 127 2.63 9.11 10.76
CA PHE A 127 3.26 10.38 11.06
C PHE A 127 3.88 10.30 12.46
N ASP A 128 5.20 10.51 12.52
CA ASP A 128 5.96 10.59 13.77
C ASP A 128 6.91 11.78 13.64
N ILE A 129 7.05 12.57 14.71
CA ILE A 129 8.06 13.63 14.77
C ILE A 129 9.41 12.96 15.06
N PRO A 130 10.48 13.27 14.30
CA PRO A 130 11.81 12.80 14.64
C PRO A 130 12.19 13.15 16.08
N GLN A 131 12.81 12.21 16.80
CA GLN A 131 13.21 12.45 18.18
C GLN A 131 14.21 13.62 18.25
N GLY A 132 13.88 14.62 19.07
CA GLY A 132 14.75 15.78 19.32
C GLY A 132 14.53 16.99 18.41
N GLU A 133 13.50 16.98 17.56
CA GLU A 133 13.19 18.07 16.62
C GLU A 133 11.79 18.65 16.88
N THR A 134 11.59 19.95 16.60
CA THR A 134 10.25 20.56 16.61
C THR A 134 9.54 20.32 15.27
N VAL A 135 8.20 20.38 15.25
CA VAL A 135 7.45 20.28 13.98
C VAL A 135 7.92 21.32 12.96
N ALA A 136 8.23 22.54 13.41
CA ALA A 136 8.64 23.63 12.53
C ALA A 136 10.00 23.35 11.88
N ASP A 137 10.98 22.89 12.65
CA ASP A 137 12.30 22.55 12.14
C ASP A 137 12.22 21.39 11.14
N PHE A 138 11.45 20.35 11.51
CA PHE A 138 11.24 19.17 10.67
C PHE A 138 10.67 19.54 9.31
N ILE A 139 9.56 20.29 9.27
CA ILE A 139 8.91 20.64 8.00
C ILE A 139 9.75 21.63 7.17
N HIS A 140 10.54 22.50 7.81
CA HIS A 140 11.37 23.47 7.11
C HIS A 140 12.42 22.79 6.22
N SER A 141 12.91 21.61 6.62
CA SER A 141 13.81 20.81 5.78
C SER A 141 13.23 20.38 4.42
N PHE A 142 11.91 20.53 4.23
CA PHE A 142 11.19 20.21 3.01
C PHE A 142 10.73 21.44 2.22
N GLU A 143 11.20 22.65 2.53
CA GLU A 143 10.71 23.90 1.94
C GLU A 143 10.65 23.87 0.39
N SER A 144 11.61 23.20 -0.25
CA SER A 144 11.68 23.07 -1.71
C SER A 144 10.74 22.03 -2.33
N TYR A 145 10.02 21.24 -1.53
CA TYR A 145 9.21 20.11 -2.02
C TYR A 145 7.78 20.53 -2.37
N PHE A 146 7.29 21.65 -1.84
CA PHE A 146 5.93 22.12 -2.01
C PHE A 146 5.89 23.52 -2.61
N SER A 147 4.81 23.79 -3.35
CA SER A 147 4.51 25.13 -3.85
C SER A 147 4.11 26.08 -2.71
N SER A 148 4.15 27.38 -2.98
CA SER A 148 3.74 28.40 -2.00
C SER A 148 2.29 28.22 -1.52
N LEU A 149 1.39 27.73 -2.39
CA LEU A 149 -0.01 27.49 -2.05
C LEU A 149 -0.17 26.28 -1.13
N GLU A 150 0.56 25.20 -1.37
CA GLU A 150 0.55 24.02 -0.52
C GLU A 150 1.13 24.36 0.86
N TRP A 151 2.23 25.11 0.90
CA TRP A 151 2.79 25.61 2.16
C TRP A 151 1.83 26.49 2.94
N TYR A 152 1.12 27.39 2.26
CA TYR A 152 0.07 28.19 2.89
C TYR A 152 -0.99 27.28 3.53
N ASN A 153 -1.46 26.25 2.83
CA ASN A 153 -2.46 25.33 3.38
C ASN A 153 -1.92 24.48 4.54
N ILE A 154 -0.66 24.04 4.49
CA ILE A 154 0.01 23.28 5.55
C ILE A 154 0.12 24.13 6.82
N LEU A 155 0.62 25.36 6.69
CA LEU A 155 0.95 26.24 7.82
C LEU A 155 -0.28 26.91 8.45
N ASN A 156 -1.38 27.07 7.72
CA ASN A 156 -2.63 27.62 8.26
C ASN A 156 -3.43 26.64 9.14
N ALA A 157 -2.89 25.45 9.40
CA ALA A 157 -3.53 24.50 10.29
C ALA A 157 -3.52 25.01 11.76
N PRO A 158 -4.56 24.72 12.56
CA PRO A 158 -4.79 25.40 13.84
C PRO A 158 -3.80 25.05 14.95
N THR A 159 -3.08 23.93 14.85
CA THR A 159 -2.09 23.51 15.84
C THR A 159 -0.89 22.85 15.15
N SER A 160 0.26 22.78 15.82
CA SER A 160 1.47 22.12 15.29
C SER A 160 1.21 20.66 14.88
N ASN A 161 0.39 19.91 15.61
CA ASN A 161 0.00 18.56 15.21
C ASN A 161 -0.82 18.55 13.92
N HIS A 162 -1.73 19.51 13.74
CA HIS A 162 -2.48 19.62 12.48
C HIS A 162 -1.59 20.08 11.32
N VAL A 163 -0.60 20.95 11.56
CA VAL A 163 0.42 21.31 10.56
C VAL A 163 1.16 20.05 10.10
N LEU A 164 1.59 19.21 11.05
CA LEU A 164 2.25 17.95 10.74
C LEU A 164 1.34 17.01 9.94
N ILE A 165 0.08 16.85 10.35
CA ILE A 165 -0.89 16.04 9.61
C ILE A 165 -1.07 16.59 8.19
N GLN A 166 -1.22 17.90 8.01
CA GLN A 166 -1.35 18.50 6.67
C GLN A 166 -0.07 18.33 5.85
N PHE A 167 1.10 18.47 6.46
CA PHE A 167 2.37 18.21 5.80
C PHE A 167 2.44 16.78 5.25
N TYR A 168 2.15 15.76 6.09
CA TYR A 168 2.12 14.37 5.64
C TYR A 168 1.03 14.12 4.59
N ARG A 169 -0.11 14.80 4.70
CA ARG A 169 -1.15 14.78 3.67
C ARG A 169 -0.57 15.26 2.34
N TYR A 170 -0.04 16.47 2.23
CA TYR A 170 0.52 16.96 0.96
C TYR A 170 1.70 16.12 0.46
N LYS A 171 2.55 15.61 1.36
CA LYS A 171 3.72 14.82 0.99
C LYS A 171 3.37 13.44 0.41
N TYR A 172 2.30 12.82 0.90
CA TYR A 172 1.96 11.42 0.61
C TYR A 172 0.56 11.25 -0.04
N ILE A 173 -0.18 12.34 -0.32
CA ILE A 173 -1.45 12.31 -1.06
C ILE A 173 -1.21 12.41 -2.57
N PHE A 174 -1.50 11.30 -3.27
CA PHE A 174 -2.32 11.10 -4.50
C PHE A 174 -1.78 9.83 -5.22
N PHE A 175 -2.58 8.82 -5.62
CA PHE A 175 -3.82 8.87 -6.41
C PHE A 175 -4.75 7.66 -6.15
N ILE A 176 -5.93 7.87 -5.58
CA ILE A 176 -7.10 7.16 -6.12
C ILE A 176 -7.55 8.04 -7.29
N THR A 177 -7.40 7.60 -8.55
CA THR A 177 -8.17 8.23 -9.63
C THR A 177 -9.62 7.78 -9.50
N ASP A 178 -10.31 8.40 -8.56
CA ASP A 178 -11.76 8.59 -8.58
C ASP A 178 -12.00 9.99 -8.05
N ALA A 179 -12.31 10.90 -8.98
CA ALA A 179 -13.00 12.12 -8.66
C ALA A 179 -14.31 11.72 -7.98
N CYS A 180 -14.36 11.74 -6.64
CA CYS A 180 -15.54 12.13 -5.82
C CYS A 180 -15.53 11.68 -4.35
N SER A 181 -14.56 10.92 -3.84
CA SER A 181 -14.64 10.48 -2.43
C SER A 181 -13.31 10.57 -1.69
N TRP A 182 -13.16 11.65 -0.93
CA TRP A 182 -12.21 11.75 0.16
C TRP A 182 -12.64 10.78 1.27
N PHE A 183 -11.95 9.65 1.39
CA PHE A 183 -12.10 8.78 2.54
C PHE A 183 -11.50 9.49 3.75
N LYS A 184 -12.33 9.85 4.73
CA LYS A 184 -11.89 10.21 6.08
C LYS A 184 -11.46 8.92 6.77
N MET A 185 -10.16 8.71 6.91
CA MET A 185 -9.65 7.78 7.92
C MET A 185 -9.03 8.63 9.03
N LEU A 186 -9.78 8.70 10.15
CA LEU A 186 -9.51 9.41 11.41
C LEU A 186 -9.52 10.94 11.36
#